data_AF-A0AAN7S6C4-F1
#
_entry.id   AF-A0AAN7S6C4-F1
#
_cell.length_a   1.000
_cell.length_b   1.000
_cell.length_c   1.000
_cell.angle_alpha   90.00
_cell.angle_beta   90.00
_cell.angle_gamma   90.00
#
_symmetry.space_group_name_H-M   'P 1'
#
loop_
_entity.id
_entity.type
_entity.pdbx_description
1 polymer ?
#
loop_
_entity_poly.entity_id
_entity_poly.type
_entity_poly.pdbx_seq_one_letter_code
_entity_poly.pdbx_strand_id
1 'polypeptide(L)'
;MNTCMGVPVILSYPHLMWAEKDLKDSILGLNASDNYNTEINFEPNLGYPIVGNIRMQFNMILRPTKFGNQDVELTKNLPKAMFPLFWLDNSFAFTDILVEEINTKLLDMLTLAEIAQWTLIGVGALISVLSIFLLICCRKK
;
A
#
# COMPACT_ATOMS: atom_id res chain seq x y z
N MET A 1 -15.43 -7.52 9.22
CA MET A 1 -16.19 -7.35 7.95
C MET A 1 -17.67 -7.70 8.06
N ASN A 2 -18.11 -8.55 9.00
CA ASN A 2 -19.54 -8.89 9.18
C ASN A 2 -20.47 -7.67 9.30
N THR A 3 -20.03 -6.60 9.96
CA THR A 3 -20.79 -5.35 10.10
C THR A 3 -20.92 -4.54 8.81
N CYS A 4 -19.99 -4.68 7.86
CA CYS A 4 -19.99 -3.88 6.63
C CYS A 4 -20.78 -4.55 5.49
N MET A 5 -20.70 -5.88 5.38
CA MET A 5 -21.31 -6.62 4.26
C MET A 5 -22.58 -7.40 4.65
N GLY A 6 -22.89 -7.54 5.94
CA GLY A 6 -24.02 -8.34 6.41
C GLY A 6 -23.89 -9.85 6.14
N VAL A 7 -22.76 -10.29 5.59
CA VAL A 7 -22.43 -11.68 5.27
C VAL A 7 -21.15 -12.12 6.01
N PRO A 8 -21.03 -13.41 6.37
CA PRO A 8 -19.90 -13.94 7.16
C PRO A 8 -18.63 -14.15 6.31
N VAL A 9 -18.23 -13.10 5.57
CA VAL A 9 -17.06 -13.12 4.67
C VAL A 9 -15.87 -12.48 5.37
N ILE A 10 -14.72 -13.15 5.30
CA ILE A 10 -13.44 -12.74 5.86
C ILE A 10 -12.39 -12.70 4.76
N LEU A 11 -11.65 -11.60 4.68
CA LEU A 11 -10.48 -11.48 3.81
C LEU A 11 -9.22 -12.03 4.47
N SER A 12 -8.41 -12.69 3.67
CA SER A 12 -7.06 -13.13 4.05
C SER A 12 -6.11 -13.02 2.85
N TYR A 13 -4.83 -13.29 3.08
CA TYR A 13 -3.90 -13.60 2.01
C TYR A 13 -4.23 -14.95 1.37
N PRO A 14 -3.83 -15.18 0.10
CA PRO A 14 -4.02 -16.46 -0.55
C PRO A 14 -3.42 -17.59 0.28
N HIS A 15 -4.10 -18.73 0.28
CA HIS A 15 -3.74 -19.92 1.04
C HIS A 15 -3.53 -19.69 2.54
N LEU A 16 -4.17 -18.66 3.12
CA LEU A 16 -4.02 -18.30 4.54
C LEU A 16 -2.56 -18.11 4.96
N MET A 17 -1.75 -17.56 4.05
CA MET A 17 -0.29 -17.44 4.16
C MET A 17 0.19 -16.98 5.55
N TRP A 18 -0.41 -15.92 6.10
CA TRP A 18 -0.04 -15.34 7.40
C TRP A 18 -1.05 -15.62 8.52
N ALA A 19 -1.97 -16.54 8.31
CA ALA A 19 -2.85 -16.97 9.38
C ALA A 19 -2.11 -17.86 10.41
N GLU A 20 -2.72 -18.03 11.57
CA GLU A 20 -2.28 -19.01 12.57
C GLU A 20 -2.34 -20.44 12.01
N LYS A 21 -1.48 -21.31 12.55
CA LYS A 21 -1.33 -22.69 12.08
C LYS A 21 -2.63 -23.49 12.22
N ASP A 22 -3.35 -23.31 13.32
CA ASP A 22 -4.62 -24.00 13.58
C ASP A 22 -5.68 -23.74 12.49
N LEU A 23 -5.68 -22.54 11.91
CA LEU A 23 -6.59 -22.18 10.83
C LEU A 23 -6.18 -22.84 9.50
N LYS A 24 -4.87 -22.89 9.22
CA LYS A 24 -4.32 -23.55 8.04
C LYS A 24 -4.54 -25.06 8.07
N ASP A 25 -4.30 -25.68 9.21
CA ASP A 25 -4.41 -27.14 9.39
C ASP A 25 -5.87 -27.62 9.33
N SER A 26 -6.83 -26.72 9.53
CA SER A 26 -8.27 -27.03 9.40
C SER A 26 -8.75 -27.26 7.97
N ILE A 27 -7.94 -26.90 6.96
CA ILE A 27 -8.31 -26.96 5.54
C ILE A 27 -7.26 -27.76 4.77
N LEU A 28 -7.69 -28.85 4.14
CA LEU A 28 -6.84 -29.64 3.24
C LEU A 28 -6.65 -28.92 1.90
N GLY A 29 -5.42 -28.95 1.36
CA GLY A 29 -5.11 -28.43 0.03
C GLY A 29 -4.60 -26.98 -0.01
N LEU A 30 -4.36 -26.35 1.15
CA LEU A 30 -3.67 -25.06 1.19
C LEU A 30 -2.18 -25.22 0.92
N ASN A 31 -1.62 -24.35 0.09
CA ASN A 31 -0.18 -24.26 -0.15
C ASN A 31 0.25 -22.79 -0.03
N ALA A 32 0.67 -22.39 1.16
CA ALA A 32 1.22 -21.06 1.39
C ALA A 32 2.65 -21.00 0.82
N SER A 33 2.87 -20.13 -0.15
CA SER A 33 4.16 -19.85 -0.78
C SER A 33 4.40 -18.35 -0.80
N ASP A 34 5.67 -17.93 -0.69
CA ASP A 34 6.11 -16.52 -0.72
C ASP A 34 5.58 -15.76 -1.95
N ASN A 35 5.31 -16.47 -3.05
CA ASN A 35 4.75 -15.93 -4.28
C ASN A 35 3.32 -15.37 -4.15
N TYR A 36 2.62 -15.59 -3.03
CA TYR A 36 1.26 -15.10 -2.81
C TYR A 36 1.19 -13.78 -2.03
N ASN A 37 2.33 -13.14 -1.79
CA ASN A 37 2.38 -11.85 -1.13
C ASN A 37 1.73 -10.74 -1.97
N THR A 38 1.28 -9.66 -1.33
CA THR A 38 0.90 -8.42 -2.02
C THR A 38 2.11 -7.51 -2.10
N GLU A 39 2.43 -7.04 -3.31
CA GLU A 39 3.59 -6.19 -3.58
C GLU A 39 3.12 -4.91 -4.27
N ILE A 40 3.52 -3.75 -3.75
CA ILE A 40 3.19 -2.46 -4.35
C ILE A 40 4.46 -1.61 -4.35
N ASN A 41 4.87 -1.18 -5.54
CA ASN A 41 6.01 -0.30 -5.74
C ASN A 41 5.52 1.14 -5.81
N PHE A 42 5.98 1.96 -4.87
CA PHE A 42 5.67 3.37 -4.79
C PHE A 42 6.79 4.22 -5.36
N GLU A 43 6.43 5.33 -6.00
CA GLU A 43 7.40 6.37 -6.37
C GLU A 43 7.90 7.05 -5.09
N PRO A 44 9.23 7.18 -4.89
CA PRO A 44 9.81 7.62 -3.62
C PRO A 44 9.53 9.08 -3.23
N ASN A 45 9.34 10.00 -4.18
CA ASN A 45 9.17 11.42 -3.88
C ASN A 45 7.70 11.79 -3.58
N LEU A 46 6.76 11.21 -4.34
CA LEU A 46 5.34 11.54 -4.33
C LEU A 46 4.49 10.46 -3.65
N GLY A 47 5.00 9.24 -3.50
CA GLY A 47 4.31 8.14 -2.81
C GLY A 47 3.12 7.55 -3.58
N TYR A 48 2.98 7.81 -4.88
CA TYR A 48 1.95 7.16 -5.70
C TYR A 48 2.42 5.77 -6.17
N PRO A 49 1.52 4.78 -6.31
CA PRO A 49 1.91 3.44 -6.74
C PRO A 49 2.12 3.41 -8.25
N ILE A 50 3.26 2.88 -8.72
CA ILE A 50 3.60 2.77 -10.16
C ILE A 50 3.20 1.39 -10.69
N VAL A 51 3.53 0.35 -9.94
CA VAL A 51 3.24 -1.05 -10.25
C VAL A 51 2.81 -1.71 -8.97
N GLY A 52 1.78 -2.53 -9.02
CA GLY A 52 1.38 -3.34 -7.87
C GLY A 52 0.69 -4.63 -8.28
N ASN A 53 0.82 -5.61 -7.41
CA ASN A 53 0.12 -6.87 -7.46
C ASN A 53 -0.56 -7.07 -6.10
N ILE A 54 -1.89 -6.93 -6.09
CA ILE A 54 -2.69 -7.08 -4.89
C ILE A 54 -3.38 -8.44 -4.93
N ARG A 55 -3.08 -9.29 -3.96
CA ARG A 55 -3.63 -10.63 -3.84
C ARG A 55 -4.51 -10.74 -2.61
N MET A 56 -5.76 -11.13 -2.81
CA MET A 56 -6.73 -11.28 -1.72
C MET A 56 -7.51 -12.57 -1.87
N GLN A 57 -7.77 -13.23 -0.74
CA GLN A 57 -8.60 -14.42 -0.66
C GLN A 57 -9.89 -14.12 0.11
N PHE A 58 -11.00 -14.54 -0.47
CA PHE A 58 -12.32 -14.46 0.15
C PHE A 58 -12.62 -15.79 0.84
N ASN A 59 -12.91 -15.71 2.13
CA ASN A 59 -13.24 -16.86 2.95
C ASN A 59 -14.61 -16.67 3.59
N MET A 60 -15.27 -17.77 3.89
CA MET A 60 -16.53 -17.79 4.63
C MET A 60 -16.37 -18.56 5.93
N ILE A 61 -17.01 -18.09 7.01
CA ILE A 61 -17.08 -18.90 8.24
C ILE A 61 -18.19 -19.95 8.07
N LEU A 62 -17.80 -21.22 8.07
CA LEU A 62 -18.72 -22.33 8.22
C LEU A 62 -18.96 -22.58 9.71
N ARG A 63 -20.24 -22.70 10.07
CA ARG A 63 -20.70 -23.12 11.39
C ARG A 63 -22.17 -23.50 11.28
N PRO A 64 -22.70 -24.30 12.21
CA PRO A 64 -24.14 -24.43 12.37
C PRO A 64 -24.76 -23.05 12.64
N THR A 65 -25.72 -22.64 11.80
CA THR A 65 -26.39 -21.34 11.89
C THR A 65 -27.84 -21.49 12.31
N LYS A 66 -28.31 -20.46 13.02
CA LYS A 66 -29.70 -20.30 13.41
C LYS A 66 -30.33 -19.22 12.55
N PHE A 67 -31.54 -19.46 12.08
CA PHE A 67 -32.39 -18.45 11.48
C PHE A 67 -33.57 -18.19 12.43
N GLY A 68 -33.56 -17.02 13.08
CA GLY A 68 -34.44 -16.76 14.23
C GLY A 68 -34.16 -17.73 15.39
N ASN A 69 -35.19 -18.47 15.81
CA ASN A 69 -35.10 -19.47 16.90
C ASN A 69 -34.91 -20.92 16.40
N GLN A 70 -34.75 -21.12 15.09
CA GLN A 70 -34.69 -22.45 14.48
C GLN A 70 -33.31 -22.72 13.88
N ASP A 71 -32.79 -23.93 14.11
CA ASP A 71 -31.53 -24.39 13.51
C ASP A 71 -31.75 -24.72 12.03
N VAL A 72 -30.87 -24.20 11.17
CA VAL A 72 -30.93 -24.50 9.73
C VAL A 72 -30.36 -25.91 9.51
N GLU A 73 -31.21 -26.88 9.15
CA GLU A 73 -30.82 -28.29 9.01
C GLU A 73 -29.64 -28.53 8.09
N LEU A 74 -29.57 -27.80 6.98
CA LEU A 74 -28.46 -27.88 6.01
C LEU A 74 -27.10 -27.55 6.62
N THR A 75 -27.06 -26.75 7.70
CA THR A 75 -25.81 -26.31 8.34
C THR A 75 -25.47 -27.10 9.62
N LYS A 76 -26.36 -27.97 10.11
CA LYS A 76 -26.19 -28.69 11.39
C LYS A 76 -24.91 -29.51 11.44
N ASN A 77 -24.51 -30.10 10.31
CA ASN A 77 -23.33 -30.96 10.21
C ASN A 77 -22.07 -30.22 9.71
N LEU A 78 -22.13 -28.89 9.56
CA LEU A 78 -20.96 -28.13 9.13
C LEU A 78 -19.94 -28.02 10.27
N PRO A 79 -18.64 -28.24 9.99
CA PRO A 79 -17.60 -27.96 10.96
C PRO A 79 -17.51 -26.46 11.22
N LYS A 80 -17.02 -26.09 12.40
CA LYS A 80 -16.64 -24.71 12.72
C LYS A 80 -15.27 -24.43 12.12
N ALA A 81 -15.23 -23.96 10.89
CA ALA A 81 -13.99 -23.72 10.15
C ALA A 81 -14.12 -22.52 9.21
N MET A 82 -12.98 -21.94 8.83
CA MET A 82 -12.92 -20.98 7.74
C MET A 82 -12.83 -21.75 6.43
N PHE A 83 -13.66 -21.41 5.45
CA PHE A 83 -13.67 -22.07 4.15
C PHE A 83 -13.27 -21.09 3.06
N PRO A 84 -12.17 -21.35 2.33
CA PRO A 84 -11.74 -20.49 1.23
C PRO A 84 -12.68 -20.66 0.03
N LEU A 85 -13.18 -19.54 -0.51
CA LEU A 85 -14.06 -19.57 -1.68
C LEU A 85 -13.25 -19.45 -2.97
N PHE A 86 -12.53 -18.33 -3.10
CA PHE A 86 -11.66 -18.02 -4.22
C PHE A 86 -10.65 -16.95 -3.79
N TRP A 87 -9.58 -16.81 -4.56
CA TRP A 87 -8.62 -15.73 -4.42
C TRP A 87 -8.51 -15.00 -5.76
N LEU A 88 -8.17 -13.72 -5.69
CA LEU A 88 -8.00 -12.85 -6.84
C LEU A 88 -6.57 -12.32 -6.86
N ASP A 89 -6.01 -12.21 -8.07
CA ASP A 89 -4.77 -11.52 -8.38
C ASP A 89 -5.09 -10.28 -9.20
N ASN A 90 -4.98 -9.11 -8.56
CA ASN A 90 -5.18 -7.84 -9.22
C ASN A 90 -3.83 -7.16 -9.41
N SER A 91 -3.26 -7.34 -10.60
CA SER A 91 -2.09 -6.59 -11.05
C SER A 91 -2.49 -5.28 -11.71
N PHE A 92 -1.81 -4.20 -11.38
CA PHE A 92 -1.91 -2.93 -12.08
C PHE A 92 -0.51 -2.39 -12.36
N ALA A 93 -0.35 -1.74 -13.50
CA ALA A 93 0.86 -1.05 -13.90
C ALA A 93 0.47 0.24 -14.63
N PHE A 94 1.12 1.33 -14.28
CA PHE A 94 0.97 2.59 -14.99
C PHE A 94 1.67 2.50 -16.34
N THR A 95 1.04 2.99 -17.40
CA THR A 95 1.64 3.04 -18.74
C THR A 95 2.87 3.96 -18.74
N ASP A 96 3.91 3.59 -19.50
CA ASP A 96 5.16 4.37 -19.62
C ASP A 96 4.92 5.85 -19.92
N ILE A 97 3.94 6.17 -20.78
CA ILE A 97 3.55 7.54 -21.13
C ILE A 97 3.09 8.33 -19.90
N LEU A 98 2.30 7.71 -19.03
CA LEU A 98 1.79 8.35 -17.82
C LEU A 98 2.90 8.54 -16.79
N VAL A 99 3.82 7.58 -16.70
CA VAL A 99 5.01 7.68 -15.83
C VAL A 99 5.92 8.82 -16.29
N GLU A 100 6.18 8.93 -17.59
CA GLU A 100 6.97 10.02 -18.18
C GLU A 100 6.32 11.39 -17.94
N GLU A 101 4.99 11.49 -18.11
CA GLU A 101 4.27 12.74 -17.86
C GLU A 101 4.34 13.16 -16.39
N ILE A 102 4.22 12.22 -15.44
CA ILE A 102 4.36 12.52 -14.01
C ILE A 102 5.80 12.96 -13.69
N ASN A 103 6.81 12.26 -14.21
CA ASN A 103 8.21 12.59 -13.96
C ASN A 103 8.56 13.99 -14.48
N THR A 104 8.22 14.28 -15.74
CA THR A 104 8.57 15.55 -16.38
C THR A 104 7.80 16.74 -15.81
N LYS A 105 6.51 16.56 -15.49
CA LYS A 105 5.69 17.68 -15.00
C LYS A 105 5.79 17.93 -13.51
N LEU A 106 6.00 16.87 -12.70
CA LEU A 106 6.06 17.01 -11.25
C LEU A 106 7.49 16.89 -10.71
N LEU A 107 8.18 15.78 -10.96
CA LEU A 107 9.48 15.52 -10.32
C LEU A 107 10.56 16.48 -10.82
N ASP A 108 10.64 16.70 -12.13
CA ASP A 108 11.63 17.62 -12.72
C ASP A 108 11.35 19.07 -12.30
N MET A 109 10.08 19.45 -12.13
CA MET A 109 9.71 20.78 -11.64
C MET A 109 10.12 20.97 -10.17
N LEU A 110 9.98 19.95 -9.34
CA LEU A 110 10.42 19.99 -7.93
C LEU A 110 11.94 20.12 -7.82
N THR A 111 12.69 19.33 -8.59
CA THR A 111 14.17 19.40 -8.58
C THR A 111 14.67 20.76 -9.12
N LEU A 112 14.04 21.29 -10.17
CA LEU A 112 14.36 22.63 -10.68
C LEU A 112 14.09 23.71 -9.62
N ALA A 113 12.95 23.63 -8.91
CA ALA A 113 12.61 24.57 -7.85
C ALA A 113 13.61 24.51 -6.70
N GLU A 114 14.05 23.30 -6.32
CA GLU A 114 15.07 23.12 -5.28
C GLU A 114 16.42 23.74 -5.70
N ILE A 115 16.86 23.50 -6.93
CA ILE A 115 18.09 24.11 -7.47
C ILE A 115 17.96 25.65 -7.47
N ALA A 116 16.82 26.17 -7.93
CA ALA A 116 16.56 27.61 -7.95
C ALA A 116 16.57 28.21 -6.52
N GLN A 117 16.01 27.52 -5.54
CA GLN A 117 16.03 27.96 -4.15
C GLN A 117 17.45 28.01 -3.58
N TRP A 118 18.23 26.93 -3.74
CA TRP A 118 19.60 26.87 -3.22
C TRP A 118 20.54 27.88 -3.90
N THR A 119 20.37 28.09 -5.20
CA THR A 119 21.13 29.11 -5.94
C THR A 119 20.81 30.52 -5.47
N LEU A 120 19.53 30.85 -5.27
CA LEU A 120 19.11 32.16 -4.77
C LEU A 120 19.64 32.43 -3.34
N ILE A 121 19.58 31.42 -2.47
CA ILE A 121 20.16 31.49 -1.12
C ILE A 121 21.68 31.71 -1.19
N GLY A 122 22.39 30.97 -2.05
CA GLY A 122 23.84 31.09 -2.24
C GLY A 122 24.26 32.48 -2.71
N VAL A 123 23.55 33.03 -3.69
CA VAL A 123 23.80 34.40 -4.20
C VAL A 123 23.50 35.44 -3.13
N GLY A 124 22.37 35.32 -2.42
CA GLY A 124 22.00 36.24 -1.33
C GLY A 124 23.01 36.26 -0.19
N ALA A 125 23.54 35.09 0.19
CA ALA A 125 24.58 34.97 1.19
C ALA A 125 25.89 35.65 0.74
N LEU A 126 26.32 35.45 -0.51
CA LEU A 126 27.52 36.09 -1.06
C LEU A 126 27.42 37.62 -1.04
N ILE A 127 26.30 38.18 -1.50
CA ILE A 127 26.07 39.63 -1.51
C ILE A 127 26.10 40.20 -0.09
N SER A 128 25.48 39.49 0.86
CA SER A 128 25.45 39.90 2.28
C SER A 128 26.85 39.94 2.89
N VAL A 129 27.67 38.91 2.65
CA VAL A 129 29.06 38.84 3.12
C VAL A 129 29.92 39.95 2.51
N LEU A 130 29.82 40.17 1.20
CA LEU A 130 30.54 41.25 0.52
C LEU A 130 30.15 42.63 1.07
N SER A 131 28.86 42.85 1.31
CA SER A 131 28.36 44.11 1.88
C SER A 131 28.90 44.36 3.28
N ILE A 132 28.91 43.35 4.15
CA ILE A 132 29.47 43.44 5.51
C ILE A 132 30.98 43.71 5.46
N PHE A 133 31.70 43.01 4.57
CA PHE A 133 33.14 43.21 4.39
C PHE A 133 33.46 44.66 3.98
N LEU A 134 32.73 45.21 3.01
CA LEU A 134 32.87 46.60 2.58
C LEU A 134 32.57 47.59 3.72
N LEU A 135 31.51 47.36 4.52
CA LEU A 135 31.20 48.21 5.67
C LEU A 135 32.31 48.21 6.73
N ILE A 136 32.90 47.05 7.04
CA ILE A 136 34.01 46.93 7.99
C ILE A 136 35.26 47.64 7.45
N CYS A 137 35.56 47.47 6.16
CA CYS A 137 36.67 48.17 5.50
C CYS A 137 36.48 49.70 5.51
N CYS A 138 35.27 50.20 5.23
CA CYS A 138 34.96 51.63 5.27
C CYS A 138 35.02 52.21 6.69
N ARG A 139 34.65 51.45 7.74
CA ARG A 139 34.74 51.93 9.14
C ARG A 139 36.17 51.99 9.70
N LYS A 140 37.12 51.29 9.08
CA LYS A 140 38.53 51.27 9.52
C LYS A 140 39.39 52.39 8.92
N LYS A 141 38.84 53.18 8.00
CA LYS A 141 39.50 54.31 7.35
C LYS A 141 39.04 55.62 7.96
#